data_AF-A0A0D9YZ32-F1
#
_entry.id   AF-A0A0D9YZ32-F1
#
_cell.length_a   1.000
_cell.length_b   1.000
_cell.length_c   1.000
_cell.angle_alpha   90.00
_cell.angle_beta   90.00
_cell.angle_gamma   90.00
#
_symmetry.space_group_name_H-M   'P 1'
#
loop_
_entity.id
_entity.type
_entity.pdbx_description
1 polymer ?
#
loop_
_entity_poly.entity_id
_entity_poly.type
_entity_poly.pdbx_seq_one_letter_code
_entity_poly.pdbx_strand_id
1 'polypeptide(L)'
;MLNVVADKEGVGAAVLIRSCAPVSGLATIQQRRGQQTDKPLLLTGPGKVGQALGLSTDWSNHPLYTPGGLEVLDGPEPENILVGPRVGIEYASPEHVAAPWRFAVAGTPWISAPKNTLIPR
;
A
#
# COMPACT_ATOMS: atom_id res chain seq x y z
N MET A 1 0.78 -0.44 10.02
CA MET A 1 0.39 -0.21 8.61
C MET A 1 1.14 1.02 8.13
N LEU A 2 1.50 1.09 6.84
CA LEU A 2 2.24 2.23 6.29
C LEU A 2 1.28 3.25 5.68
N ASN A 3 1.30 4.47 6.21
CA ASN A 3 0.62 5.62 5.63
C ASN A 3 1.66 6.70 5.31
N VAL A 4 1.44 7.42 4.22
CA VAL A 4 2.23 8.60 3.83
C VAL A 4 1.33 9.83 3.98
N VAL A 5 1.75 10.80 4.80
CA VAL A 5 1.02 12.07 4.96
C VAL A 5 1.05 12.83 3.63
N ALA A 6 -0.09 13.34 3.21
CA ALA A 6 -0.30 13.84 1.84
C ALA A 6 -0.84 15.27 1.79
N ASP A 7 -0.87 15.98 2.92
CA ASP A 7 -1.32 17.36 3.01
C ASP A 7 -0.53 18.09 4.10
N LYS A 8 -0.78 19.40 4.22
CA LYS A 8 -0.13 20.28 5.20
C LYS A 8 -0.48 19.91 6.63
N GLU A 9 0.38 20.36 7.54
CA GLU A 9 0.18 20.23 8.97
C GLU A 9 -1.20 20.77 9.40
N GLY A 10 -1.86 20.04 10.30
CA GLY A 10 -3.22 20.33 10.76
C GLY A 10 -4.33 19.72 9.89
N VAL A 11 -4.02 19.18 8.71
CA VAL A 11 -4.99 18.47 7.85
C VAL A 11 -4.78 16.95 7.96
N GLY A 12 -5.82 16.22 8.37
CA GLY A 12 -5.80 14.77 8.52
C GLY A 12 -5.92 14.03 7.18
N ALA A 13 -4.93 14.15 6.29
CA ALA A 13 -4.92 13.49 4.99
C ALA A 13 -3.65 12.65 4.77
N ALA A 14 -3.85 11.39 4.39
CA ALA A 14 -2.78 10.44 4.15
C ALA A 14 -3.18 9.38 3.12
N VAL A 15 -2.18 8.77 2.49
CA VAL A 15 -2.33 7.65 1.56
C VAL A 15 -1.85 6.37 2.24
N LEU A 16 -2.73 5.38 2.35
CA LEU A 16 -2.39 4.04 2.86
C LEU A 16 -1.76 3.20 1.75
N ILE A 17 -0.56 2.66 2.00
CA ILE A 17 0.06 1.68 1.12
C ILE A 17 -0.55 0.29 1.39
N ARG A 18 -1.41 -0.15 0.48
CA ARG A 18 -2.20 -1.38 0.66
C ARG A 18 -1.50 -2.65 0.15
N SER A 19 -0.73 -2.53 -0.90
CA SER A 19 0.04 -3.64 -1.47
C SER A 19 1.16 -3.11 -2.37
N CYS A 20 2.16 -3.94 -2.65
CA CYS A 20 3.22 -3.63 -3.60
C CYS A 20 3.74 -4.91 -4.26
N ALA A 21 4.40 -4.76 -5.41
CA ALA A 21 5.17 -5.81 -6.04
C ALA A 21 6.64 -5.69 -5.60
N PRO A 22 7.33 -6.80 -5.28
CA PRO A 22 8.73 -6.77 -4.93
C PRO A 22 9.57 -6.58 -6.20
N VAL A 23 10.44 -5.58 -6.22
CA VAL A 23 11.44 -5.38 -7.29
C VAL A 23 12.77 -6.06 -6.93
N SER A 24 13.13 -6.04 -5.65
CA SER A 24 14.34 -6.67 -5.11
C SER A 24 14.10 -7.11 -3.66
N GLY A 25 15.07 -7.81 -3.07
CA GLY A 25 15.02 -8.20 -1.65
C GLY A 25 14.00 -9.30 -1.32
N LEU A 26 13.62 -10.15 -2.28
CA LEU A 26 12.62 -11.21 -2.07
C LEU A 26 13.00 -12.16 -0.92
N ALA A 27 14.27 -12.55 -0.80
CA ALA A 27 14.72 -13.41 0.31
C ALA A 27 14.48 -12.78 1.69
N THR A 28 14.78 -11.48 1.83
CA THR A 28 14.49 -10.72 3.07
C THR A 28 12.99 -10.65 3.33
N ILE A 29 12.18 -10.44 2.29
CA ILE A 29 10.72 -10.44 2.41
C ILE A 29 10.24 -11.82 2.87
N GLN A 30 10.67 -12.91 2.24
CA GLN A 30 10.30 -14.28 2.60
C GLN A 30 10.67 -14.61 4.04
N GLN A 31 11.87 -14.22 4.49
CA GLN A 31 12.31 -14.38 5.87
C GLN A 31 11.39 -13.64 6.85
N ARG A 32 11.15 -12.34 6.61
CA ARG A 32 10.27 -11.52 7.48
C ARG A 32 8.82 -11.98 7.46
N ARG A 33 8.37 -12.53 6.32
CA ARG A 33 7.02 -13.08 6.14
C ARG A 33 6.87 -14.51 6.66
N GLY A 34 7.96 -15.20 6.96
CA GLY A 34 7.96 -16.62 7.33
C GLY A 34 7.40 -17.53 6.23
N GLN A 35 7.53 -17.14 4.95
CA GLN A 35 6.91 -17.82 3.81
C GLN A 35 7.89 -17.95 2.65
N GLN A 36 8.22 -19.18 2.26
CA GLN A 36 9.10 -19.50 1.13
C GLN A 36 8.30 -19.60 -0.16
N THR A 37 7.84 -18.46 -0.67
CA THR A 37 7.11 -18.35 -1.94
C THR A 37 7.39 -17.00 -2.59
N ASP A 38 7.18 -16.87 -3.88
CA ASP A 38 7.21 -15.63 -4.65
C ASP A 38 5.79 -15.11 -4.95
N LYS A 39 4.76 -15.78 -4.44
CA LYS A 39 3.36 -15.47 -4.75
C LYS A 39 2.92 -14.11 -4.18
N PRO A 40 1.92 -13.47 -4.80
CA PRO A 40 1.33 -12.20 -4.35
C PRO A 40 0.91 -12.15 -2.88
N LEU A 41 0.63 -13.31 -2.28
CA LEU A 41 0.30 -13.47 -0.86
C LEU A 41 1.26 -12.69 0.05
N LEU A 42 2.54 -12.56 -0.30
CA LEU A 42 3.56 -11.89 0.51
C LEU A 42 3.27 -10.40 0.78
N LEU A 43 2.67 -9.70 -0.18
CA LEU A 43 2.57 -8.24 -0.17
C LEU A 43 1.15 -7.72 -0.50
N THR A 44 0.18 -8.60 -0.73
CA THR A 44 -1.24 -8.26 -0.97
C THR A 44 -1.98 -7.98 0.35
N GLY A 45 -1.63 -6.89 1.03
CA GLY A 45 -2.35 -6.39 2.20
C GLY A 45 -1.53 -5.40 3.04
N PRO A 46 -2.14 -4.39 3.67
CA PRO A 46 -1.43 -3.28 4.31
C PRO A 46 -0.55 -3.73 5.49
N GLY A 47 -1.04 -4.68 6.29
CA GLY A 47 -0.23 -5.29 7.35
C GLY A 47 0.91 -6.15 6.79
N LYS A 48 0.73 -6.74 5.61
CA LYS A 48 1.74 -7.59 4.98
C LYS A 48 2.89 -6.78 4.42
N VAL A 49 2.59 -5.63 3.81
CA VAL A 49 3.60 -4.63 3.40
C VAL A 49 4.45 -4.22 4.60
N GLY A 50 3.80 -3.87 5.72
CA GLY A 50 4.52 -3.52 6.96
C GLY A 50 5.48 -4.62 7.42
N GLN A 51 5.02 -5.88 7.48
CA GLN A 51 5.86 -7.02 7.88
C GLN A 51 7.00 -7.26 6.88
N ALA A 52 6.73 -7.24 5.57
CA ALA A 52 7.74 -7.45 4.54
C ALA A 52 8.85 -6.39 4.57
N LEU A 53 8.50 -5.14 4.84
CA LEU A 53 9.44 -4.03 4.96
C LEU A 53 10.11 -3.95 6.34
N GLY A 54 9.66 -4.74 7.33
CA GLY A 54 10.21 -4.73 8.68
C GLY A 54 9.81 -3.47 9.48
N LEU A 55 8.65 -2.91 9.19
CA LEU A 55 8.18 -1.67 9.80
C LEU A 55 7.49 -1.92 11.15
N SER A 56 7.96 -1.21 12.18
CA SER A 56 7.29 -1.02 13.47
C SER A 56 6.69 0.39 13.56
N THR A 57 6.09 0.71 14.70
CA THR A 57 5.63 2.08 15.02
C THR A 57 6.78 3.07 15.21
N ASP A 58 8.02 2.60 15.37
CA ASP A 58 9.21 3.46 15.52
C ASP A 58 9.52 4.22 14.23
N TRP A 59 8.92 3.82 13.11
CA TRP A 59 8.98 4.51 11.81
C TRP A 59 7.97 5.65 11.68
N SER A 60 7.13 5.90 12.68
CA SER A 60 6.21 7.05 12.66
C SER A 60 6.99 8.36 12.60
N ASN A 61 6.53 9.29 11.77
CA ASN A 61 7.18 10.57 11.48
C ASN A 61 8.56 10.46 10.80
N HIS A 62 8.94 9.28 10.30
CA HIS A 62 10.16 9.14 9.53
C HIS A 62 10.08 9.93 8.21
N PRO A 63 11.05 10.81 7.92
CA PRO A 63 11.10 11.53 6.65
C PRO A 63 11.38 10.56 5.49
N LEU A 64 10.52 10.55 4.48
CA LEU A 64 10.64 9.65 3.32
C LEU A 64 11.52 10.21 2.19
N TYR A 65 12.01 11.43 2.35
CA TYR A 65 12.78 12.20 1.36
C TYR A 65 14.25 12.35 1.75
N THR A 66 14.71 11.66 2.80
CA THR A 66 16.10 11.66 3.25
C THR A 66 16.74 10.28 3.06
N PRO A 67 17.94 10.18 2.48
CA PRO A 67 18.63 8.92 2.30
C PRO A 67 18.94 8.17 3.61
N GLY A 68 19.01 6.84 3.53
CA GLY A 68 19.54 5.98 4.60
C GLY A 68 18.47 5.29 5.45
N GLY A 69 17.23 5.18 4.94
CA GLY A 69 16.11 4.62 5.68
C GLY A 69 14.98 4.13 4.78
N LEU A 70 13.74 4.41 5.19
CA LEU A 70 12.57 4.16 4.36
C LEU A 70 12.39 5.38 3.46
N GLU A 71 12.55 5.17 2.16
CA GLU A 71 12.55 6.23 1.17
C GLU A 71 11.41 6.04 0.15
N VAL A 72 10.90 7.15 -0.36
CA VAL A 72 10.02 7.16 -1.54
C VAL A 72 10.84 7.70 -2.70
N LEU A 73 10.99 6.87 -3.72
CA LEU A 73 11.75 7.17 -4.93
C LEU A 73 10.81 7.20 -6.14
N ASP A 74 11.23 7.89 -7.19
CA ASP A 74 10.50 7.90 -8.45
C ASP A 74 10.41 6.48 -9.03
N GLY A 75 9.21 6.13 -9.49
CA GLY A 75 8.90 4.88 -10.15
C GLY A 75 8.34 5.11 -11.55
N PRO A 76 8.21 4.04 -12.36
CA PRO A 76 7.56 4.15 -13.66
C PRO A 76 6.10 4.59 -13.51
N GLU A 77 5.63 5.43 -14.44
CA GLU A 77 4.24 5.86 -14.48
C GLU A 77 3.33 4.65 -14.84
N PRO A 78 2.26 4.40 -14.07
CA PRO A 78 1.36 3.30 -14.36
C PRO A 78 0.46 3.62 -15.56
N GLU A 79 0.49 2.76 -16.59
CA GLU A 79 -0.30 2.95 -17.81
C GLU A 79 -1.82 2.92 -17.55
N ASN A 80 -2.27 2.04 -16.66
CA ASN A 80 -3.68 1.80 -16.39
C ASN A 80 -3.94 1.76 -14.89
N ILE A 81 -4.86 2.60 -14.42
CA ILE A 81 -5.24 2.70 -13.01
C ILE A 81 -6.67 2.20 -12.85
N LEU A 82 -6.88 1.36 -11.85
CA LEU A 82 -8.20 1.00 -11.37
C LEU A 82 -8.57 1.81 -10.12
N VAL A 83 -9.85 2.15 -9.99
CA VAL A 83 -10.41 2.92 -8.87
C VAL A 83 -11.59 2.18 -8.24
N GLY A 84 -11.83 2.43 -6.96
CA GLY A 84 -13.02 1.89 -6.28
C GLY A 84 -13.06 2.25 -4.80
N PRO A 85 -14.05 1.73 -4.06
CA PRO A 85 -14.21 2.02 -2.65
C PRO A 85 -13.05 1.46 -1.82
N ARG A 86 -12.79 2.09 -0.69
CA ARG A 86 -11.84 1.61 0.32
C ARG A 86 -12.38 0.34 1.00
N VAL A 87 -11.52 -0.36 1.73
CA VAL A 87 -11.82 -1.66 2.35
C VAL A 87 -11.66 -1.55 3.86
N GLY A 88 -12.59 -2.10 4.63
CA GLY A 88 -12.51 -2.12 6.09
C GLY A 88 -12.88 -0.77 6.72
N ILE A 89 -13.76 -0.01 6.08
CA ILE A 89 -14.22 1.31 6.53
C ILE A 89 -15.75 1.35 6.69
N GLU A 90 -16.40 0.21 6.89
CA GLU A 90 -17.86 0.06 6.96
C GLU A 90 -18.48 0.89 8.11
N TYR A 91 -17.67 1.34 9.07
CA TYR A 91 -18.04 2.25 10.15
C TYR A 91 -18.14 3.73 9.72
N ALA A 92 -17.63 4.10 8.54
CA ALA A 92 -17.64 5.46 8.06
C ALA A 92 -19.01 5.86 7.49
N SER A 93 -19.19 7.14 7.16
CA SER A 93 -20.42 7.61 6.50
C SER A 93 -20.64 6.88 5.16
N PRO A 94 -21.90 6.66 4.73
CA PRO A 94 -22.19 5.99 3.45
C PRO A 94 -21.49 6.63 2.25
N GLU A 95 -21.39 7.97 2.24
CA GLU A 95 -20.62 8.73 1.25
C GLU A 95 -19.15 8.31 1.21
N HIS A 96 -18.50 8.25 2.38
CA HIS A 96 -17.08 7.86 2.49
C HIS A 96 -16.83 6.39 2.16
N VAL A 97 -17.80 5.52 2.43
CA VAL A 97 -17.76 4.10 2.07
C VAL A 97 -17.85 3.93 0.54
N ALA A 98 -18.73 4.70 -0.11
CA ALA A 98 -18.91 4.66 -1.56
C ALA A 98 -17.81 5.40 -2.35
N ALA A 99 -17.11 6.34 -1.72
CA ALA A 99 -16.11 7.17 -2.38
C ALA A 99 -14.98 6.34 -3.05
N PRO A 100 -14.60 6.63 -4.31
CA PRO A 100 -13.62 5.86 -5.08
C PRO A 100 -12.16 6.18 -4.70
N TRP A 101 -11.83 6.12 -3.41
CA TRP A 101 -10.51 6.50 -2.86
C TRP A 101 -9.58 5.32 -2.64
N ARG A 102 -9.69 4.28 -3.48
CA ARG A 102 -8.73 3.18 -3.55
C ARG A 102 -8.25 3.04 -4.98
N PHE A 103 -6.95 3.16 -5.15
CA PHE A 103 -6.27 3.12 -6.45
C PHE A 103 -5.38 1.87 -6.54
N ALA A 104 -5.29 1.27 -7.72
CA ALA A 104 -4.37 0.16 -8.00
C ALA A 104 -3.92 0.18 -9.46
N VAL A 105 -2.69 -0.27 -9.73
CA VAL A 105 -2.22 -0.51 -11.10
C VAL A 105 -3.00 -1.70 -11.67
N ALA A 106 -3.50 -1.58 -12.90
CA ALA A 106 -4.22 -2.67 -13.57
C ALA A 106 -3.25 -3.79 -14.02
N GLY A 107 -3.78 -5.00 -14.25
CA GLY A 107 -3.01 -6.13 -14.79
C GLY A 107 -2.02 -6.79 -13.84
N THR A 108 -1.68 -6.16 -12.71
CA THR A 108 -0.75 -6.76 -11.73
C THR A 108 -1.44 -7.78 -10.81
N PRO A 109 -0.80 -8.93 -10.52
CA PRO A 109 -1.34 -9.89 -9.57
C PRO A 109 -1.27 -9.38 -8.11
N TRP A 110 -0.50 -8.32 -7.86
CA TRP A 110 -0.17 -7.77 -6.54
C TRP A 110 -1.22 -6.83 -5.93
N ILE A 111 -2.42 -6.73 -6.52
CA ILE A 111 -3.53 -5.96 -5.92
C ILE A 111 -4.09 -6.69 -4.68
N SER A 112 -4.23 -5.99 -3.56
CA SER A 112 -4.91 -6.53 -2.36
C SER A 112 -6.40 -6.81 -2.60
N ALA A 113 -6.96 -7.83 -1.96
CA ALA A 113 -8.39 -8.12 -2.01
C ALA A 113 -9.25 -7.03 -1.32
N PRO A 114 -10.55 -6.92 -1.68
CA PRO A 114 -11.22 -7.53 -2.83
C PRO A 114 -10.93 -6.75 -4.14
N LYS A 115 -10.72 -7.48 -5.25
CA LYS A 115 -10.38 -6.88 -6.57
C LYS A 115 -11.61 -6.52 -7.40
N ASN A 116 -12.71 -7.26 -7.22
CA ASN A 116 -13.96 -7.12 -8.00
C ASN A 116 -14.70 -5.79 -7.76
N THR A 117 -14.28 -5.00 -6.76
CA THR A 117 -14.84 -3.67 -6.50
C THR A 117 -14.03 -2.55 -7.18
N LEU A 118 -12.99 -2.89 -7.94
CA LEU A 118 -12.23 -1.93 -8.73
C LEU A 118 -12.74 -1.91 -10.18
N ILE A 119 -12.81 -0.70 -10.75
CA ILE A 119 -13.15 -0.44 -12.15
C ILE A 119 -12.05 0.40 -12.80
N PRO A 120 -11.88 0.37 -14.14
CA PRO A 120 -10.99 1.31 -14.82
C PRO A 120 -11.30 2.76 -14.46
N ARG A 121 -10.25 3.57 -14.27
CA ARG A 121 -10.35 5.02 -14.03
C ARG A 121 -10.89 5.77 -15.25
#